data_AF-A0A926K7S6-F1
#
_entry.id   AF-A0A926K7S6-F1
#
_cell.length_a   1.000
_cell.length_b   1.000
_cell.length_c   1.000
_cell.angle_alpha   90.00
_cell.angle_beta   90.00
_cell.angle_gamma   90.00
#
_symmetry.space_group_name_H-M   'P 1'
#
loop_
_entity.id
_entity.type
_entity.pdbx_description
1 polymer ?
#
loop_
_entity_poly.entity_id
_entity_poly.type
_entity_poly.pdbx_seq_one_letter_code
_entity_poly.pdbx_strand_id
1 'polypeptide(L)'
;MTLRLAAVLAMSAALLGTAGCAGGAATVGGEDGRIIAQLADIAPRDSKVEEPIEAVECWKPSESMIDDDTFRVLCRLHYTQAGAERYRDMICLGSVTKDPVSEYCYLWAFYSDMPVYEDQPGYRAA
;
A
#
# COMPACT_ATOMS: atom_id res chain seq x y z
N MET A 1 -9.79 -42.49 -57.89
CA MET A 1 -10.19 -41.07 -58.00
C MET A 1 -10.70 -40.61 -56.65
N THR A 2 -10.29 -39.54 -55.97
CA THR A 2 -9.09 -38.69 -55.96
C THR A 2 -9.38 -37.70 -54.80
N LEU A 3 -8.40 -37.49 -53.90
CA LEU A 3 -8.28 -36.36 -52.94
C LEU A 3 -9.36 -36.27 -51.82
N ARG A 4 -9.09 -35.88 -50.56
CA ARG A 4 -8.25 -34.80 -50.00
C ARG A 4 -7.75 -35.21 -48.61
N LEU A 5 -6.44 -35.21 -48.35
CA LEU A 5 -5.68 -34.08 -47.77
C LEU A 5 -6.15 -33.63 -46.38
N ALA A 6 -5.30 -33.95 -45.39
CA ALA A 6 -4.75 -33.07 -44.36
C ALA A 6 -5.70 -32.12 -43.60
N ALA A 7 -5.83 -32.38 -42.30
CA ALA A 7 -6.06 -31.34 -41.29
C ALA A 7 -5.42 -31.75 -39.96
N VAL A 8 -4.08 -31.86 -39.97
CA VAL A 8 -3.27 -31.66 -38.76
C VAL A 8 -3.08 -30.15 -38.68
N LEU A 9 -3.70 -29.45 -37.73
CA LEU A 9 -3.18 -28.22 -37.12
C LEU A 9 -4.18 -27.58 -36.14
N ALA A 10 -3.65 -27.32 -34.94
CA ALA A 10 -3.86 -26.13 -34.13
C ALA A 10 -5.20 -25.94 -33.40
N MET A 11 -5.18 -26.23 -32.09
CA MET A 11 -5.79 -25.34 -31.09
C MET A 11 -5.24 -25.63 -29.68
N SER A 12 -3.93 -25.43 -29.53
CA SER A 12 -3.24 -25.39 -28.24
C SER A 12 -2.68 -23.98 -28.02
N ALA A 13 -3.56 -22.99 -27.75
CA ALA A 13 -3.13 -21.63 -27.37
C ALA A 13 -4.31 -20.82 -26.81
N ALA A 14 -4.71 -21.09 -25.56
CA ALA A 14 -5.66 -20.24 -24.84
C ALA A 14 -5.35 -20.23 -23.33
N LEU A 15 -4.09 -19.96 -22.95
CA LEU A 15 -3.68 -19.74 -21.55
C LEU A 15 -2.57 -18.67 -21.44
N LEU A 16 -2.66 -17.60 -22.22
CA LEU A 16 -1.77 -16.44 -22.14
C LEU A 16 -2.64 -15.18 -22.01
N GLY A 17 -2.99 -14.80 -20.78
CA GLY A 17 -3.84 -13.62 -20.60
C GLY A 17 -4.29 -13.30 -19.18
N THR A 18 -3.63 -13.79 -18.14
CA THR A 18 -3.69 -13.15 -16.81
C THR A 18 -2.31 -12.67 -16.47
N ALA A 19 -1.82 -11.66 -17.20
CA ALA A 19 -0.84 -10.76 -16.66
C ALA A 19 -1.52 -10.09 -15.47
N GLY A 20 -1.40 -10.72 -14.29
CA GLY A 20 -1.74 -10.06 -13.05
C GLY A 20 -0.97 -8.75 -13.04
N CYS A 21 -1.70 -7.63 -12.93
CA CYS A 21 -1.08 -6.41 -12.46
C CYS A 21 -0.39 -6.79 -11.16
N ALA A 22 0.94 -6.90 -11.18
CA ALA A 22 1.75 -6.90 -9.98
C ALA A 22 1.43 -5.57 -9.30
N GLY A 23 0.47 -5.62 -8.37
CA GLY A 23 -0.12 -4.47 -7.71
C GLY A 23 0.88 -3.86 -6.75
N GLY A 24 1.85 -3.12 -7.28
CA GLY A 24 2.57 -2.14 -6.48
C GLY A 24 1.63 -0.99 -6.18
N ALA A 25 1.65 -0.48 -4.95
CA ALA A 25 0.91 0.75 -4.63
C ALA A 25 1.29 1.89 -5.58
N ALA A 26 0.29 2.70 -5.91
CA ALA A 26 0.48 3.90 -6.69
C ALA A 26 1.43 4.86 -5.96
N THR A 27 2.22 5.61 -6.72
CA THR A 27 3.04 6.67 -6.15
C THR A 27 2.33 8.02 -6.23
N VAL A 28 2.60 8.90 -5.26
CA VAL A 28 2.07 10.27 -5.23
C VAL A 28 3.21 11.25 -4.93
N GLY A 29 3.26 12.35 -5.67
CA GLY A 29 4.23 13.43 -5.48
C GLY A 29 3.66 14.62 -4.72
N GLY A 30 4.35 15.77 -4.79
CA GLY A 30 3.90 17.00 -4.14
C GLY A 30 3.91 16.90 -2.62
N GLU A 31 2.97 17.59 -1.97
CA GLU A 31 2.88 17.63 -0.52
C GLU A 31 2.50 16.27 0.10
N ASP A 32 1.51 15.56 -0.47
CA ASP A 32 1.16 14.22 -0.02
C ASP A 32 2.36 13.27 -0.13
N GLY A 33 3.12 13.33 -1.24
CA GLY A 33 4.34 12.54 -1.40
C GLY A 33 5.39 12.85 -0.34
N ARG A 34 5.63 14.14 -0.03
CA ARG A 34 6.56 14.56 1.04
C ARG A 34 6.14 14.02 2.39
N ILE A 35 4.86 14.16 2.75
CA ILE A 35 4.33 13.69 4.04
C ILE A 35 4.45 12.17 4.12
N ILE A 36 4.01 11.44 3.08
CA ILE A 36 4.09 9.98 3.02
C ILE A 36 5.54 9.49 3.14
N ALA A 37 6.51 10.19 2.53
CA ALA A 37 7.93 9.85 2.68
C ALA A 37 8.38 9.92 4.15
N GLN A 38 8.00 10.97 4.88
CA GLN A 38 8.32 11.08 6.31
C GLN A 38 7.60 10.00 7.14
N LEU A 39 6.32 9.73 6.84
CA LEU A 39 5.57 8.70 7.55
C LEU A 39 6.12 7.29 7.29
N ALA A 40 6.62 7.02 6.09
CA ALA A 40 7.31 5.78 5.75
C ALA A 40 8.58 5.55 6.57
N ASP A 41 9.23 6.62 7.04
CA ASP A 41 10.37 6.53 7.95
C ASP A 41 9.97 6.40 9.42
N ILE A 42 8.86 7.01 9.82
CA ILE A 42 8.37 7.06 11.22
C ILE A 42 7.64 5.77 11.59
N ALA A 43 6.67 5.35 10.78
CA ALA A 43 5.76 4.25 11.12
C ALA A 43 6.48 2.91 11.43
N PRO A 44 7.56 2.52 10.70
CA PRO A 44 8.34 1.34 11.06
C PRO A 44 8.93 1.37 12.47
N ARG A 45 9.40 2.54 12.93
CA ARG A 45 10.05 2.69 14.25
C ARG A 45 9.10 2.37 15.40
N ASP A 46 7.83 2.74 15.24
CA ASP A 46 6.80 2.55 16.26
C ASP A 46 6.01 1.23 16.10
N SER A 47 6.25 0.49 15.02
CA SER A 47 5.46 -0.69 14.64
C SER A 47 5.63 -1.91 15.53
N LYS A 48 6.76 -1.99 16.25
CA LYS A 48 7.21 -3.18 17.00
C LYS A 48 7.37 -4.44 16.13
N VAL A 49 7.43 -4.30 14.81
CA VAL A 49 7.75 -5.40 13.90
C VAL A 49 9.27 -5.61 13.93
N GLU A 50 9.69 -6.84 14.22
CA GLU A 50 11.12 -7.20 14.30
C GLU A 50 11.71 -7.52 12.91
N GLU A 51 10.86 -7.93 11.98
CA GLU A 51 11.27 -8.24 10.61
C GLU A 51 11.55 -6.94 9.82
N PRO A 52 12.42 -6.99 8.80
CA PRO A 52 12.62 -5.87 7.90
C PRO A 52 11.32 -5.44 7.22
N ILE A 53 11.02 -4.14 7.27
CA ILE A 53 9.91 -3.57 6.51
C ILE A 53 10.33 -3.45 5.04
N GLU A 54 9.56 -4.08 4.16
CA GLU A 54 9.81 -4.14 2.72
C GLU A 54 9.17 -2.97 1.97
N ALA A 55 8.01 -2.52 2.46
CA ALA A 55 7.32 -1.35 1.94
C ALA A 55 6.41 -0.71 2.99
N VAL A 56 6.19 0.59 2.83
CA VAL A 56 5.17 1.33 3.57
C VAL A 56 4.24 2.03 2.58
N GLU A 57 2.95 1.87 2.80
CA GLU A 57 1.90 2.47 1.99
C GLU A 57 0.96 3.24 2.90
N CYS A 58 0.66 4.49 2.59
CA CYS A 58 -0.21 5.32 3.43
C CYS A 58 -1.36 5.89 2.62
N TRP A 59 -2.49 6.14 3.28
CA TRP A 59 -3.52 7.01 2.72
C TRP A 59 -2.98 8.41 2.46
N LYS A 60 -3.59 9.12 1.50
CA LYS A 60 -3.20 10.51 1.23
C LYS A 60 -3.63 11.42 2.38
N PRO A 61 -2.70 12.20 2.96
CA PRO A 61 -3.02 13.22 3.95
C PRO A 61 -4.11 14.20 3.50
N SER A 62 -4.02 14.73 2.27
CA SER A 62 -4.99 15.69 1.72
C SER A 62 -6.43 15.16 1.62
N GLU A 63 -6.61 13.85 1.52
CA GLU A 63 -7.91 13.16 1.50
C GLU A 63 -8.33 12.65 2.89
N SER A 64 -7.47 12.82 3.90
CA SER A 64 -7.62 12.30 5.28
C SER A 64 -7.42 13.39 6.35
N MET A 65 -7.79 14.63 6.02
CA MET A 65 -7.74 15.77 6.92
C MET A 65 -8.81 15.66 8.02
N ILE A 66 -8.43 15.99 9.26
CA ILE A 66 -9.33 16.13 10.41
C ILE A 66 -9.79 17.59 10.53
N ASP A 67 -8.91 18.53 10.21
CA ASP A 67 -9.15 19.97 10.13
C ASP A 67 -8.25 20.59 9.04
N ASP A 68 -8.10 21.92 9.00
CA ASP A 68 -7.34 22.61 7.95
C ASP A 68 -5.82 22.34 7.97
N ASP A 69 -5.28 21.79 9.07
CA ASP A 69 -3.84 21.53 9.24
C ASP A 69 -3.52 20.07 9.59
N THR A 70 -4.39 19.43 10.36
CA THR A 70 -4.17 18.12 10.96
C THR A 70 -4.73 17.02 10.07
N PHE A 71 -3.96 15.95 9.87
CA PHE A 71 -4.41 14.74 9.18
C PHE A 71 -4.37 13.52 10.11
N ARG A 72 -5.15 12.49 9.73
CA ARG A 72 -5.05 11.14 10.29
C ARG A 72 -5.11 10.12 9.17
N VAL A 73 -4.01 9.44 8.94
CA VAL A 73 -3.90 8.42 7.89
C VAL A 73 -3.63 7.04 8.47
N LEU A 74 -4.04 6.01 7.74
CA LEU A 74 -3.54 4.66 7.94
C LEU A 74 -2.34 4.40 7.04
N CYS A 75 -1.30 3.83 7.63
CA CYS A 75 -0.12 3.34 6.93
C CYS A 75 0.01 1.82 7.14
N ARG A 76 0.09 1.07 6.03
CA ARG A 76 0.35 -0.37 6.01
C ARG A 76 1.82 -0.63 5.79
N LEU A 77 2.42 -1.36 6.72
CA LEU A 77 3.80 -1.83 6.64
C LEU A 77 3.78 -3.27 6.15
N HIS A 78 4.45 -3.54 5.04
CA HIS A 78 4.59 -4.85 4.45
C HIS A 78 5.90 -5.49 4.91
N TYR A 79 5.84 -6.74 5.32
CA TYR A 79 7.01 -7.50 5.76
C TYR A 79 6.77 -9.00 5.54
N THR A 80 7.85 -9.76 5.38
CA THR A 80 7.79 -11.22 5.35
C THR A 80 8.09 -11.79 6.72
N GLN A 81 7.25 -12.71 7.20
CA GLN A 81 7.51 -13.47 8.43
C GLN A 81 7.29 -14.96 8.17
N ALA A 82 8.31 -15.78 8.47
CA ALA A 82 8.29 -17.22 8.24
C ALA A 82 7.88 -17.62 6.80
N GLY A 83 8.34 -16.84 5.81
CA GLY A 83 8.07 -17.08 4.40
C GLY A 83 6.65 -16.69 3.93
N ALA A 84 5.87 -16.02 4.78
CA ALA A 84 4.55 -15.50 4.41
C ALA A 84 4.55 -13.97 4.42
N GLU A 85 3.90 -13.36 3.43
CA GLU A 85 3.60 -11.94 3.43
C GLU A 85 2.69 -11.60 4.61
N ARG A 86 3.07 -10.56 5.35
CA ARG A 86 2.34 -10.00 6.47
C ARG A 86 2.22 -8.50 6.30
N TYR A 87 1.25 -7.95 7.01
CA TYR A 87 1.06 -6.53 7.09
C TYR A 87 0.77 -6.10 8.52
N ARG A 88 1.16 -4.87 8.81
CA ARG A 88 0.93 -4.18 10.07
C ARG A 88 0.38 -2.80 9.75
N ASP A 89 -0.82 -2.52 10.23
CA ASP A 89 -1.44 -1.22 10.04
C ASP A 89 -1.12 -0.31 11.23
N MET A 90 -0.72 0.92 10.91
CA MET A 90 -0.35 1.98 11.83
C MET A 90 -1.24 3.17 11.56
N ILE A 91 -1.73 3.84 12.60
CA ILE A 91 -2.34 5.15 12.44
C ILE A 91 -1.26 6.21 12.71
N CYS A 92 -1.13 7.15 11.78
CA CYS A 92 -0.26 8.31 11.93
C CYS A 92 -1.11 9.58 11.99
N LEU A 93 -0.91 10.38 13.04
CA LEU A 93 -1.47 11.73 13.14
C LEU A 93 -0.35 12.73 12.97
N GLY A 94 -0.63 13.77 12.19
CA GLY A 94 0.36 14.79 11.91
C GLY A 94 -0.28 16.09 11.46
N SER A 95 0.59 17.03 11.11
CA SER A 95 0.23 18.36 10.62
C SER A 95 0.97 18.60 9.32
N VAL A 96 0.26 19.14 8.32
CA VAL A 96 0.85 19.45 7.01
C VAL A 96 1.87 20.58 7.11
N THR A 97 1.73 21.47 8.10
CA THR A 97 2.62 22.62 8.31
C THR A 97 3.83 22.35 9.22
N LYS A 98 3.95 21.16 9.82
CA LYS A 98 5.09 20.78 10.69
C LYS A 98 6.19 19.99 9.96
N ASP A 99 7.40 20.05 10.52
CA ASP A 99 8.55 19.23 10.10
C ASP A 99 9.36 18.78 11.35
N PRO A 100 9.36 17.48 11.70
CA PRO A 100 8.66 16.41 11.01
C PRO A 100 7.14 16.57 11.09
N VAL A 101 6.43 16.07 10.08
CA VAL A 101 4.96 16.15 9.95
C VAL A 101 4.25 15.41 11.09
N SER A 102 4.92 14.44 11.70
CA SER A 102 4.50 13.70 12.88
C SER A 102 5.71 13.31 13.73
N GLU A 103 5.50 13.13 15.03
CA GLU A 103 6.54 12.63 15.94
C GLU A 103 6.43 11.11 16.19
N TYR A 104 5.25 10.52 15.97
CA TYR A 104 5.00 9.10 16.23
C TYR A 104 3.77 8.59 15.46
N CYS A 105 3.75 7.29 15.20
CA CYS A 105 2.57 6.55 14.79
C CYS A 105 2.21 5.51 15.87
N TYR A 106 0.94 5.10 15.92
CA TYR A 106 0.50 4.08 16.87
C TYR A 106 -0.08 2.88 16.15
N LEU A 107 0.05 1.72 16.80
CA LEU A 107 -0.52 0.48 16.31
C LEU A 107 -2.03 0.65 16.10
N TRP A 108 -2.51 0.33 14.90
CA TRP A 108 -3.94 0.21 14.68
C TRP A 108 -4.47 -1.04 15.40
N ALA A 109 -5.52 -0.84 16.19
CA ALA A 109 -6.26 -1.90 16.85
C ALA A 109 -7.74 -1.76 16.48
N PHE A 110 -8.35 -2.85 16.03
CA PHE A 110 -9.74 -2.83 15.60
C PHE A 110 -10.68 -2.59 16.80
N TYR A 111 -11.48 -1.53 16.71
CA TYR A 111 -12.67 -1.31 17.51
C TYR A 111 -13.85 -1.15 16.55
N SER A 112 -15.06 -1.60 16.94
CA SER A 112 -16.27 -1.34 16.14
C SER A 112 -16.39 0.17 15.89
N ASP A 113 -16.66 0.56 14.64
CA ASP A 113 -16.80 1.94 14.14
C ASP A 113 -15.51 2.72 13.84
N MET A 114 -14.33 2.08 13.78
CA MET A 114 -13.11 2.71 13.27
C MET A 114 -12.80 2.35 11.81
N PRO A 115 -12.19 3.27 11.04
CA PRO A 115 -11.73 2.98 9.69
C PRO A 115 -10.71 1.82 9.67
N VAL A 116 -10.79 1.01 8.63
CA VAL A 116 -9.82 -0.05 8.28
C VAL A 116 -9.03 0.41 7.06
N TYR A 117 -7.81 -0.12 6.86
CA TYR A 117 -6.92 0.32 5.77
C TYR A 117 -7.58 0.21 4.39
N GLU A 118 -8.43 -0.81 4.19
CA GLU A 118 -9.14 -1.06 2.94
C GLU A 118 -10.18 0.01 2.56
N ASP A 119 -10.53 0.93 3.47
CA ASP A 119 -11.48 2.00 3.19
C ASP A 119 -10.96 3.05 2.19
N GLN A 120 -9.63 3.15 2.02
CA GLN A 120 -9.01 4.04 1.04
C GLN A 120 -7.76 3.39 0.39
N PRO A 121 -7.38 3.80 -0.84
CA PRO A 121 -6.15 3.32 -1.45
C PRO A 121 -4.89 3.78 -0.70
N GLY A 122 -3.90 2.89 -0.64
CA GLY A 122 -2.56 3.22 -0.17
C GLY A 122 -1.65 3.74 -1.28
N TYR A 123 -0.79 4.67 -0.92
CA TYR A 123 0.19 5.28 -1.80
C TYR A 123 1.59 5.24 -1.20
N ARG A 124 2.59 5.25 -2.09
CA ARG A 124 3.99 5.49 -1.76
C ARG A 124 4.39 6.89 -2.21
N ALA A 125 5.45 7.44 -1.63
CA ALA A 125 6.05 8.65 -2.18
C ALA A 125 6.62 8.35 -3.59
N ALA A 126 6.43 9.29 -4.51
CA ALA A 126 6.97 9.24 -5.87
C ALA A 126 8.45 9.62 -5.95
#